data_AF-A0A1V5CNB7-F1
#
_entry.id   AF-A0A1V5CNB7-F1
#
_cell.length_a   1.000
_cell.length_b   1.000
_cell.length_c   1.000
_cell.angle_alpha   90.00
_cell.angle_beta   90.00
_cell.angle_gamma   90.00
#
_symmetry.space_group_name_H-M   'P 1'
#
loop_
_entity.id
_entity.type
_entity.pdbx_description
1 polymer ?
#
loop_
_entity_poly.entity_id
_entity_poly.type
_entity_poly.pdbx_seq_one_letter_code
_entity_poly.pdbx_strand_id
1 'polypeptide(L)'
;MKRLAITVVACLVVSILAACLQPSWSADGKRTDEFSDVRCGKDVIKALVGKPVRNGRVVAIEAAHRDIGLQHTGASEVKSGLSLVGWKICDGEYQLLQASRIYDVIQFPSHSRRQPAFFGTCTLNGKRLPDAVLAVLDNPEPSNPTEPPYSPEDSTPLAAIVAWRIDEVHLRIVKLPIEGLQCPRAEIFTVDGGM
;
A
#
# COMPACT_ATOMS: atom_id res chain seq x y z
N MET A 1 -69.58 66.52 9.26
CA MET A 1 -69.34 65.83 7.98
C MET A 1 -68.03 66.33 7.39
N LYS A 2 -67.06 65.41 7.26
CA LYS A 2 -65.84 65.39 6.41
C LYS A 2 -64.96 66.65 6.33
N ARG A 3 -63.74 66.56 6.91
CA ARG A 3 -62.56 67.28 6.41
C ARG A 3 -61.50 66.25 6.04
N LEU A 4 -61.11 66.26 4.77
CA LEU A 4 -59.93 65.59 4.23
C LEU A 4 -58.67 66.34 4.69
N ALA A 5 -57.65 65.60 5.11
CA ALA A 5 -56.26 66.04 4.99
C ALA A 5 -55.43 64.80 4.62
N ILE A 6 -54.95 64.81 3.38
CA ILE A 6 -53.98 63.85 2.85
C ILE A 6 -52.61 64.40 3.25
N THR A 7 -51.81 63.61 3.94
CA THR A 7 -50.39 63.88 4.13
C THR A 7 -49.62 62.64 3.73
N VAL A 8 -48.95 62.74 2.60
CA VAL A 8 -47.97 61.80 2.06
C VAL A 8 -46.68 61.96 2.84
N VAL A 9 -46.19 60.94 3.55
CA VAL A 9 -44.74 60.81 3.83
C VAL A 9 -44.32 59.34 3.98
N ALA A 10 -43.49 58.92 3.04
CA ALA A 10 -42.38 57.97 3.11
C ALA A 10 -42.63 56.46 3.39
N CYS A 11 -42.45 55.68 2.31
CA CYS A 11 -41.90 54.33 2.35
C CYS A 11 -40.63 54.24 3.22
N LEU A 12 -40.64 53.34 4.19
CA LEU A 12 -39.43 52.68 4.69
C LEU A 12 -39.65 51.18 4.57
N VAL A 13 -39.24 50.64 3.41
CA VAL A 13 -39.07 49.21 3.20
C VAL A 13 -37.78 48.82 3.90
N VAL A 14 -37.87 48.33 5.13
CA VAL A 14 -36.73 47.68 5.81
C VAL A 14 -36.75 46.22 5.36
N SER A 15 -36.03 45.92 4.29
CA SER A 15 -35.72 44.55 3.88
C SER A 15 -34.77 43.93 4.89
N ILE A 16 -35.30 43.17 5.85
CA ILE A 16 -34.51 42.31 6.73
C ILE A 16 -34.10 41.09 5.89
N LEU A 17 -32.92 41.14 5.29
CA LEU A 17 -32.20 39.96 4.82
C LEU A 17 -31.74 39.17 6.06
N ALA A 18 -32.63 38.34 6.59
CA ALA A 18 -32.23 37.21 7.43
C ALA A 18 -31.62 36.15 6.50
N ALA A 19 -30.37 36.39 6.08
CA ALA A 19 -29.54 35.33 5.54
C ALA A 19 -29.36 34.32 6.67
N CYS A 20 -30.02 33.17 6.54
CA CYS A 20 -29.78 31.99 7.35
C CYS A 20 -28.27 31.73 7.37
N LEU A 21 -27.60 32.11 8.46
CA LEU A 21 -26.35 31.47 8.86
C LEU A 21 -26.73 30.02 9.16
N GLN A 22 -26.72 29.17 8.14
CA GLN A 22 -26.60 27.75 8.37
C GLN A 22 -25.14 27.53 8.78
N PRO A 23 -24.85 27.17 10.04
CA PRO A 23 -23.54 26.62 10.34
C PRO A 23 -23.40 25.40 9.46
N SER A 24 -22.48 25.41 8.50
CA SER A 24 -22.05 24.19 7.82
C SER A 24 -21.32 23.34 8.85
N TRP A 25 -22.07 22.57 9.64
CA TRP A 25 -21.78 21.17 9.94
C TRP A 25 -21.18 20.48 8.70
N SER A 26 -19.89 20.69 8.50
CA SER A 26 -19.03 19.68 7.90
C SER A 26 -19.24 18.44 8.76
N ALA A 27 -20.01 17.49 8.25
CA ALA A 27 -19.93 16.15 8.77
C ALA A 27 -18.46 15.75 8.63
N ASP A 28 -17.72 15.73 9.74
CA ASP A 28 -16.52 14.93 9.90
C ASP A 28 -16.94 13.45 9.81
N GLY A 29 -17.42 13.06 8.63
CA GLY A 29 -17.63 11.68 8.27
C GLY A 29 -16.25 11.08 8.22
N LYS A 30 -15.81 10.49 9.34
CA LYS A 30 -14.56 9.75 9.45
C LYS A 30 -14.45 8.88 8.21
N ARG A 31 -13.53 9.26 7.32
CA ARG A 31 -13.37 8.62 6.02
C ARG A 31 -12.91 7.20 6.29
N THR A 32 -13.83 6.25 6.20
CA THR A 32 -13.54 4.83 6.40
C THR A 32 -12.86 4.31 5.14
N ASP A 33 -11.64 3.84 5.26
CA ASP A 33 -10.85 3.16 4.24
C ASP A 33 -10.35 1.81 4.76
N GLU A 34 -9.53 1.12 3.96
CA GLU A 34 -9.01 -0.20 4.25
C GLU A 34 -8.18 -0.28 5.54
N PHE A 35 -7.61 0.84 6.01
CA PHE A 35 -6.75 0.89 7.20
C PHE A 35 -7.50 1.30 8.48
N SER A 36 -8.77 1.72 8.36
CA SER A 36 -9.53 2.33 9.46
C SER A 36 -9.73 1.46 10.71
N ASP A 37 -9.67 0.13 10.56
CA ASP A 37 -9.80 -0.84 11.65
C ASP A 37 -8.45 -1.37 12.18
N VAL A 38 -7.34 -0.97 11.57
CA VAL A 38 -5.99 -1.42 11.96
C VAL A 38 -5.60 -0.75 13.27
N ARG A 39 -5.08 -1.55 14.22
CA ARG A 39 -4.56 -1.06 15.50
C ARG A 39 -3.26 -1.78 15.82
N CYS A 40 -2.23 -1.04 16.23
CA CYS A 40 -0.97 -1.64 16.65
C CYS A 40 -1.16 -2.54 17.87
N GLY A 41 -0.40 -3.65 17.92
CA GLY A 41 -0.56 -4.70 18.94
C GLY A 41 -1.82 -5.57 18.79
N LYS A 42 -2.59 -5.41 17.70
CA LYS A 42 -3.67 -6.32 17.29
C LYS A 42 -3.27 -7.06 16.01
N ASP A 43 -4.13 -8.00 15.61
CA ASP A 43 -3.95 -8.75 14.37
C ASP A 43 -4.21 -7.86 13.14
N VAL A 44 -3.12 -7.32 12.57
CA VAL A 44 -3.13 -6.43 11.41
C VAL A 44 -3.64 -7.15 10.16
N ILE A 45 -3.23 -8.40 9.94
CA ILE A 45 -3.63 -9.20 8.77
C ILE A 45 -5.15 -9.37 8.76
N LYS A 46 -5.72 -9.77 9.90
CA LYS A 46 -7.18 -9.92 10.03
C LYS A 46 -7.94 -8.61 9.84
N ALA A 47 -7.35 -7.47 10.23
CA ALA A 47 -7.98 -6.17 10.05
C ALA A 47 -8.02 -5.74 8.57
N LEU A 48 -7.08 -6.20 7.74
CA LEU A 48 -6.95 -5.81 6.33
C LEU A 48 -7.70 -6.74 5.36
N VAL A 49 -7.65 -8.06 5.57
CA VAL A 49 -8.22 -9.02 4.61
C VAL A 49 -9.71 -8.78 4.41
N GLY A 50 -10.11 -8.69 3.14
CA GLY A 50 -11.49 -8.47 2.71
C GLY A 50 -11.92 -6.99 2.71
N LYS A 51 -11.10 -6.05 3.19
CA LYS A 51 -11.44 -4.63 3.17
C LYS A 51 -11.51 -4.08 1.75
N PRO A 52 -12.49 -3.23 1.43
CA PRO A 52 -12.55 -2.57 0.13
C PRO A 52 -11.39 -1.60 -0.02
N VAL A 53 -10.71 -1.63 -1.16
CA VAL A 53 -9.62 -0.70 -1.47
C VAL A 53 -10.22 0.59 -2.00
N ARG A 54 -9.87 1.72 -1.40
CA ARG A 54 -10.31 3.03 -1.88
C ARG A 54 -9.19 3.72 -2.64
N ASN A 55 -9.47 4.06 -3.89
CA ASN A 55 -8.56 4.90 -4.67
C ASN A 55 -8.39 6.26 -4.00
N GLY A 56 -7.15 6.64 -3.75
CA GLY A 56 -6.78 7.88 -3.11
C GLY A 56 -5.32 8.21 -3.37
N ARG A 57 -4.93 9.47 -3.11
CA ARG A 57 -3.51 9.85 -3.15
C ARG A 57 -2.82 9.18 -1.97
N VAL A 58 -1.76 8.40 -2.24
CA VAL A 58 -0.98 7.69 -1.21
C VAL A 58 -0.62 8.60 -0.04
N VAL A 59 -0.06 9.79 -0.33
CA VAL A 59 0.32 10.79 0.69
C VAL A 59 -0.84 11.21 1.60
N ALA A 60 -2.07 11.26 1.07
CA ALA A 60 -3.25 11.60 1.87
C ALA A 60 -3.70 10.44 2.77
N ILE A 61 -3.56 9.20 2.30
CA ILE A 61 -3.85 7.99 3.08
C ILE A 61 -2.82 7.86 4.21
N GLU A 62 -1.53 7.98 3.92
CA GLU A 62 -0.46 7.98 4.93
C GLU A 62 -0.68 9.08 5.99
N ALA A 63 -1.03 10.29 5.55
CA ALA A 63 -1.31 11.39 6.48
C ALA A 63 -2.51 11.14 7.39
N ALA A 64 -3.53 10.39 6.92
CA ALA A 64 -4.70 10.06 7.70
C ALA A 64 -4.44 8.97 8.76
N HIS A 65 -3.43 8.12 8.55
CA HIS A 65 -3.11 6.96 9.39
C HIS A 65 -1.71 7.03 10.01
N ARG A 66 -1.29 8.25 10.39
CA ARG A 66 -0.02 8.47 11.09
C ARG A 66 0.02 7.78 12.46
N ASP A 67 -1.13 7.56 13.08
CA ASP A 67 -1.28 6.89 14.37
C ASP A 67 -0.83 5.43 14.34
N ILE A 68 -0.89 4.78 13.17
CA ILE A 68 -0.38 3.43 12.93
C ILE A 68 0.89 3.43 12.08
N GLY A 69 1.56 4.58 11.91
CA GLY A 69 2.81 4.66 11.15
C GLY A 69 2.70 4.20 9.68
N LEU A 70 1.54 4.38 9.05
CA LEU A 70 1.30 3.89 7.69
C LEU A 70 2.24 4.55 6.67
N GLN A 71 2.96 3.73 5.88
CA GLN A 71 3.85 4.21 4.81
C GLN A 71 3.84 3.23 3.63
N HIS A 72 3.69 3.73 2.41
CA HIS A 72 3.73 2.94 1.18
C HIS A 72 5.18 2.57 0.83
N THR A 73 5.45 1.28 0.60
CA THR A 73 6.80 0.79 0.27
C THR A 73 6.97 0.40 -1.20
N GLY A 74 5.89 0.29 -1.97
CA GLY A 74 5.96 -0.02 -3.39
C GLY A 74 4.68 -0.68 -3.89
N ALA A 75 4.53 -0.73 -5.21
CA ALA A 75 3.44 -1.43 -5.85
C ALA A 75 3.94 -2.08 -7.14
N SER A 76 3.55 -3.33 -7.34
CA SER A 76 3.83 -4.07 -8.57
C SER A 76 2.52 -4.61 -9.13
N GLU A 77 2.31 -4.45 -10.43
CA GLU A 77 1.19 -5.09 -11.11
C GLU A 77 1.48 -6.59 -11.26
N VAL A 78 0.54 -7.42 -10.82
CA VAL A 78 0.60 -8.89 -11.01
C VAL A 78 0.00 -9.21 -12.38
N LYS A 79 -1.20 -8.68 -12.62
CA LYS A 79 -1.90 -8.68 -13.90
C LYS A 79 -2.85 -7.49 -13.94
N SER A 80 -3.49 -7.27 -15.09
CA SER A 80 -4.47 -6.19 -15.25
C SER A 80 -5.49 -6.15 -14.10
N GLY A 81 -5.43 -5.08 -13.32
CA GLY A 81 -6.34 -4.83 -12.20
C GLY A 81 -6.06 -5.59 -10.90
N LEU A 82 -4.98 -6.39 -10.83
CA LEU A 82 -4.51 -7.08 -9.62
C LEU A 82 -3.08 -6.62 -9.30
N SER A 83 -2.88 -6.08 -8.11
CA SER A 83 -1.59 -5.54 -7.68
C SER A 83 -1.13 -6.18 -6.37
N LEU A 84 0.18 -6.28 -6.23
CA LEU A 84 0.84 -6.53 -4.95
C LEU A 84 1.35 -5.19 -4.44
N VAL A 85 0.87 -4.75 -3.28
CA VAL A 85 1.20 -3.43 -2.73
C VAL A 85 1.81 -3.58 -1.34
N GLY A 86 2.99 -2.98 -1.18
CA GLY A 86 3.75 -2.96 0.05
C GLY A 86 3.38 -1.78 0.94
N TRP A 87 3.19 -2.06 2.22
CA TRP A 87 2.95 -1.05 3.26
C TRP A 87 3.72 -1.37 4.53
N LYS A 88 4.35 -0.37 5.13
CA LYS A 88 4.69 -0.38 6.55
C LYS A 88 3.47 0.02 7.36
N ILE A 89 3.19 -0.77 8.39
CA ILE A 89 2.06 -0.62 9.29
C ILE A 89 2.55 -1.00 10.68
N CYS A 90 2.45 -0.07 11.63
CA CYS A 90 3.06 -0.17 12.95
C CYS A 90 4.57 -0.44 12.79
N ASP A 91 5.06 -1.55 13.36
CA ASP A 91 6.47 -1.94 13.31
C ASP A 91 6.75 -3.04 12.25
N GLY A 92 5.78 -3.35 11.38
CA GLY A 92 5.86 -4.42 10.40
C GLY A 92 5.72 -3.93 8.96
N GLU A 93 6.27 -4.70 8.02
CA GLU A 93 6.00 -4.55 6.59
C GLU A 93 5.03 -5.63 6.12
N TYR A 94 4.09 -5.26 5.26
CA TYR A 94 3.00 -6.11 4.79
C TYR A 94 2.88 -6.01 3.28
N GLN A 95 2.59 -7.14 2.64
CA GLN A 95 2.36 -7.23 1.21
C GLN A 95 0.90 -7.62 0.99
N LEU A 96 0.15 -6.71 0.35
CA LEU A 96 -1.29 -6.81 0.14
C LEU A 96 -1.54 -7.21 -1.32
N LEU A 97 -2.14 -8.37 -1.53
CA LEU A 97 -2.66 -8.74 -2.85
C LEU A 97 -4.05 -8.15 -3.01
N GLN A 98 -4.21 -7.18 -3.90
CA GLN A 98 -5.42 -6.36 -3.93
C GLN A 98 -5.91 -5.99 -5.34
N ALA A 99 -7.22 -5.78 -5.44
CA ALA A 99 -7.92 -5.15 -6.56
C ALA A 99 -8.99 -4.19 -6.02
N SER A 100 -10.28 -4.49 -6.21
CA SER A 100 -11.39 -3.77 -5.57
C SER A 100 -11.46 -3.96 -4.06
N ARG A 101 -10.77 -4.98 -3.54
CA ARG A 101 -10.59 -5.28 -2.13
C ARG A 101 -9.23 -5.95 -1.91
N ILE A 102 -8.83 -6.08 -0.64
CA ILE A 102 -7.66 -6.85 -0.23
C ILE A 102 -8.05 -8.35 -0.19
N TYR A 103 -7.41 -9.18 -1.00
CA TYR A 103 -7.69 -10.62 -1.08
C TYR A 103 -6.87 -11.43 -0.09
N ASP A 104 -5.58 -11.12 0.02
CA ASP A 104 -4.65 -11.83 0.90
C ASP A 104 -3.56 -10.87 1.38
N VAL A 105 -2.99 -11.16 2.54
CA VAL A 105 -1.96 -10.35 3.18
C VAL A 105 -0.95 -11.24 3.85
N ILE A 106 0.33 -10.95 3.65
CA ILE A 106 1.40 -11.51 4.46
C ILE A 106 2.13 -10.40 5.21
N GLN A 107 2.65 -10.74 6.39
CA GLN A 107 3.73 -9.96 6.97
C GLN A 107 5.02 -10.34 6.25
N PHE A 108 5.64 -9.35 5.61
CA PHE A 108 6.85 -9.54 4.85
C PHE A 108 8.06 -9.35 5.77
N PRO A 109 9.03 -10.28 5.76
CA PRO A 109 10.18 -10.20 6.64
C PRO A 109 11.10 -9.04 6.24
N SER A 110 11.88 -8.57 7.22
CA SER A 110 12.90 -7.56 6.97
C SER A 110 13.88 -8.02 5.90
N HIS A 111 14.30 -7.08 5.07
CA HIS A 111 15.22 -7.31 3.95
C HIS A 111 16.28 -6.19 3.92
N SER A 112 17.40 -6.42 3.24
CA SER A 112 18.56 -5.52 3.17
C SER A 112 19.39 -5.82 1.92
N ARG A 113 20.51 -5.14 1.68
CA ARG A 113 21.43 -5.52 0.58
C ARG A 113 21.94 -6.97 0.63
N ARG A 114 22.13 -7.53 1.82
CA ARG A 114 22.58 -8.93 2.00
C ARG A 114 21.43 -9.94 1.90
N GLN A 115 20.21 -9.45 2.10
CA GLN A 115 19.00 -10.25 2.01
C GLN A 115 17.95 -9.47 1.24
N PRO A 116 18.13 -9.24 -0.07
CA PRO A 116 17.28 -8.32 -0.80
C PRO A 116 15.90 -8.92 -1.01
N ALA A 117 14.89 -8.04 -1.09
CA ALA A 117 13.57 -8.45 -1.53
C ALA A 117 13.55 -8.57 -3.05
N PHE A 118 12.66 -9.39 -3.56
CA PHE A 118 12.53 -9.69 -4.97
C PHE A 118 11.07 -9.89 -5.32
N PHE A 119 10.64 -9.35 -6.47
CA PHE A 119 9.36 -9.64 -7.06
C PHE A 119 9.48 -9.85 -8.57
N GLY A 120 9.21 -11.06 -9.04
CA GLY A 120 9.37 -11.39 -10.46
C GLY A 120 9.30 -12.89 -10.73
N THR A 121 9.89 -13.35 -11.82
CA THR A 121 9.91 -14.79 -12.14
C THR A 121 11.17 -15.47 -11.62
N CYS A 122 11.00 -16.58 -10.91
CA CYS A 122 12.09 -17.47 -10.49
C CYS A 122 12.07 -18.81 -11.26
N THR A 123 13.11 -19.60 -11.05
CA THR A 123 13.18 -21.00 -11.47
C THR A 123 13.14 -21.93 -10.26
N LEU A 124 12.51 -23.08 -10.40
CA LEU A 124 12.52 -24.16 -9.40
C LEU A 124 13.12 -25.40 -10.06
N ASN A 125 14.26 -25.87 -9.53
CA ASN A 125 15.03 -26.99 -10.09
C ASN A 125 15.32 -26.80 -11.60
N GLY A 126 15.72 -25.57 -11.96
CA GLY A 126 16.04 -25.17 -13.34
C GLY A 126 14.83 -24.93 -14.25
N LYS A 127 13.59 -25.11 -13.77
CA LYS A 127 12.39 -24.84 -14.56
C LYS A 127 11.77 -23.51 -14.17
N ARG A 128 11.49 -22.65 -15.16
CA ARG A 128 10.80 -21.37 -14.95
C ARG A 128 9.42 -21.61 -14.32
N LEU A 129 9.13 -20.90 -13.23
CA LEU A 129 7.80 -20.91 -12.62
C LEU A 129 6.84 -20.06 -13.46
N PRO A 130 5.57 -20.50 -13.62
CA PRO A 130 4.58 -19.73 -14.36
C PRO A 130 4.09 -18.51 -13.57
N ASP A 131 4.05 -18.60 -12.24
CA ASP A 131 3.55 -17.56 -11.36
C ASP A 131 4.66 -16.56 -10.98
N ALA A 132 4.28 -15.31 -10.71
CA ALA A 132 5.17 -14.35 -10.07
C ALA A 132 5.52 -14.83 -8.65
N VAL A 133 6.75 -14.56 -8.24
CA VAL A 133 7.33 -14.93 -6.95
C VAL A 133 7.75 -13.68 -6.22
N LEU A 134 7.26 -13.55 -4.99
CA LEU A 134 7.76 -12.62 -3.99
C LEU A 134 8.75 -13.39 -3.10
N ALA A 135 9.95 -12.86 -2.87
CA ALA A 135 10.95 -13.55 -2.06
C ALA A 135 11.87 -12.58 -1.31
N VAL A 136 12.54 -13.12 -0.29
CA VAL A 136 13.80 -12.57 0.23
C VAL A 136 14.91 -13.53 -0.16
N LEU A 137 15.94 -12.99 -0.81
CA LEU A 137 17.03 -13.76 -1.40
C LEU A 137 18.26 -13.77 -0.48
N ASP A 138 19.16 -14.74 -0.68
CA ASP A 138 20.47 -14.78 -0.05
C ASP A 138 21.49 -14.14 -0.99
N ASN A 139 21.96 -12.95 -0.64
CA ASN A 139 22.98 -12.22 -1.40
C ASN A 139 24.26 -12.15 -0.56
N PRO A 140 25.13 -13.18 -0.60
CA PRO A 140 26.36 -13.18 0.16
C PRO A 140 27.27 -12.03 -0.29
N GLU A 141 27.98 -11.44 0.67
CA GLU A 141 29.02 -10.44 0.37
C GLU A 141 30.08 -11.03 -0.55
N PRO A 142 30.69 -10.21 -1.42
CA PRO A 142 31.81 -10.66 -2.21
C PRO A 142 32.94 -11.15 -1.31
N SER A 143 33.61 -12.21 -1.75
CA SER A 143 34.75 -12.78 -1.04
C SER A 143 35.92 -11.78 -0.89
N ASN A 144 35.96 -10.73 -1.72
CA ASN A 144 36.92 -9.63 -1.65
C ASN A 144 36.19 -8.32 -1.22
N PRO A 145 36.54 -7.71 -0.07
CA PRO A 145 35.93 -6.47 0.41
C PRO A 145 36.14 -5.24 -0.51
N THR A 146 37.05 -5.36 -1.47
CA THR A 146 37.36 -4.30 -2.44
C THR A 146 36.47 -4.38 -3.68
N GLU A 147 35.79 -5.51 -3.89
CA GLU A 147 34.81 -5.66 -4.96
C GLU A 147 33.51 -4.98 -4.53
N PRO A 148 32.86 -4.21 -5.41
CA PRO A 148 31.53 -3.72 -5.13
C PRO A 148 30.60 -4.93 -4.87
N PRO A 149 29.66 -4.85 -3.92
CA PRO A 149 28.76 -5.96 -3.58
C PRO A 149 27.85 -6.39 -4.74
N TYR A 150 27.84 -5.60 -5.81
CA TYR A 150 27.10 -5.84 -7.02
C TYR A 150 27.91 -5.38 -8.23
N SER A 151 28.06 -6.27 -9.22
CA SER A 151 28.34 -5.87 -10.59
C SER A 151 27.01 -5.90 -11.35
N PRO A 152 26.63 -4.86 -12.10
CA PRO A 152 25.46 -4.88 -12.96
C PRO A 152 25.53 -5.96 -14.07
N GLU A 153 26.71 -6.55 -14.29
CA GLU A 153 26.91 -7.67 -15.21
C GLU A 153 26.72 -9.05 -14.53
N ASP A 154 26.62 -9.09 -13.19
CA ASP A 154 26.39 -10.34 -12.47
C ASP A 154 24.94 -10.78 -12.61
N SER A 155 24.76 -11.80 -13.46
CA SER A 155 23.47 -12.44 -13.72
C SER A 155 23.26 -13.72 -12.91
N THR A 156 24.17 -14.03 -11.97
CA THR A 156 24.09 -15.24 -11.14
C THR A 156 22.80 -15.21 -10.31
N PRO A 157 21.89 -16.17 -10.50
CA PRO A 157 20.67 -16.24 -9.70
C PRO A 157 21.00 -16.42 -8.21
N LEU A 158 20.15 -15.87 -7.36
CA LEU A 158 20.26 -15.99 -5.92
C LEU A 158 19.27 -17.03 -5.40
N ALA A 159 19.69 -17.77 -4.39
CA ALA A 159 18.80 -18.65 -3.64
C ALA A 159 17.80 -17.85 -2.82
N ALA A 160 16.59 -18.38 -2.63
CA ALA A 160 15.62 -17.78 -1.72
C ALA A 160 15.84 -18.25 -0.28
N ILE A 161 15.75 -17.31 0.67
CA ILE A 161 15.66 -17.60 2.11
C ILE A 161 14.21 -17.90 2.48
N VAL A 162 13.28 -17.17 1.86
CA VAL A 162 11.85 -17.37 1.97
C VAL A 162 11.17 -16.86 0.71
N ALA A 163 10.11 -17.54 0.28
CA ALA A 163 9.41 -17.20 -0.95
C ALA A 163 7.92 -17.52 -0.87
N TRP A 164 7.15 -16.81 -1.69
CA TRP A 164 5.74 -17.00 -1.92
C TRP A 164 5.45 -16.87 -3.42
N ARG A 165 4.58 -17.73 -3.96
CA ARG A 165 3.99 -17.52 -5.27
C ARG A 165 2.73 -16.67 -5.13
N ILE A 166 2.45 -15.91 -6.17
CA ILE A 166 1.15 -15.25 -6.34
C ILE A 166 0.23 -16.17 -7.11
N ASP A 167 -0.68 -16.84 -6.40
CA ASP A 167 -1.71 -17.67 -7.01
C ASP A 167 -2.80 -16.75 -7.55
N GLU A 168 -2.67 -16.39 -8.83
CA GLU A 168 -3.56 -15.47 -9.52
C GLU A 168 -4.99 -15.98 -9.72
N VAL A 169 -5.18 -17.31 -9.66
CA VAL A 169 -6.47 -17.96 -9.88
C VAL A 169 -7.27 -17.92 -8.59
N HIS A 170 -6.62 -18.24 -7.46
CA HIS A 170 -7.26 -18.26 -6.15
C HIS A 170 -7.13 -16.92 -5.40
N LEU A 171 -6.38 -15.97 -5.96
CA LEU A 171 -6.08 -14.65 -5.38
C LEU A 171 -5.42 -14.78 -4.00
N ARG A 172 -4.34 -15.56 -3.94
CA ARG A 172 -3.63 -15.87 -2.69
C ARG A 172 -2.12 -15.71 -2.79
N ILE A 173 -1.51 -15.40 -1.65
CA ILE A 173 -0.06 -15.41 -1.47
C ILE A 173 0.32 -16.73 -0.81
N VAL A 174 0.89 -17.66 -1.58
CA VAL A 174 1.10 -19.04 -1.12
C VAL A 174 2.59 -19.30 -0.92
N LYS A 175 2.97 -19.71 0.29
CA LYS A 175 4.37 -20.02 0.63
C LYS A 175 4.92 -21.11 -0.30
N LEU A 176 6.11 -20.88 -0.85
CA LEU A 176 6.83 -21.83 -1.70
C LEU A 176 7.91 -22.57 -0.90
N PRO A 177 8.25 -23.80 -1.31
CA PRO A 177 9.52 -24.41 -0.91
C PRO A 177 10.69 -23.61 -1.50
N ILE A 178 11.78 -23.49 -0.74
CA ILE A 178 12.97 -22.73 -1.12
C ILE A 178 14.07 -23.59 -1.75
N GLU A 179 14.03 -24.90 -1.51
CA GLU A 179 15.03 -25.83 -2.05
C GLU A 179 14.95 -25.86 -3.58
N GLY A 180 16.07 -25.56 -4.24
CA GLY A 180 16.15 -25.46 -5.69
C GLY A 180 15.47 -24.23 -6.30
N LEU A 181 14.96 -23.30 -5.48
CA LEU A 181 14.40 -22.03 -5.95
C LEU A 181 15.52 -21.02 -6.17
N GLN A 182 15.57 -20.45 -7.37
CA GLN A 182 16.60 -19.51 -7.81
C GLN A 182 15.95 -18.34 -8.54
N CYS A 183 16.23 -17.12 -8.08
CA CYS A 183 15.64 -15.89 -8.61
C CYS A 183 16.73 -14.99 -9.22
N PRO A 184 16.47 -14.30 -10.33
CA PRO A 184 17.44 -13.41 -10.93
C PRO A 184 17.76 -12.22 -10.01
N ARG A 185 18.94 -11.62 -10.22
CA ARG A 185 19.35 -10.37 -9.56
C ARG A 185 18.62 -9.15 -10.11
N ALA A 186 18.13 -9.22 -11.35
CA ALA A 186 17.20 -8.22 -11.87
C ALA A 186 15.92 -8.23 -11.03
N GLU A 187 15.32 -7.07 -10.78
CA GLU A 187 14.09 -6.91 -9.96
C GLU A 187 14.28 -7.06 -8.44
N ILE A 188 15.52 -7.04 -7.94
CA ILE A 188 15.74 -6.90 -6.50
C ILE A 188 15.45 -5.47 -6.03
N PHE A 189 14.93 -5.35 -4.82
CA PHE A 189 14.70 -4.07 -4.17
C PHE A 189 15.06 -4.16 -2.68
N THR A 190 15.51 -3.04 -2.13
CA THR A 190 15.99 -2.99 -0.75
C THR A 190 15.53 -1.72 -0.05
N VAL A 191 15.24 -1.83 1.24
CA VAL A 191 14.82 -0.68 2.07
C VAL A 191 15.98 0.28 2.39
N ASP A 192 17.23 -0.17 2.24
CA ASP A 192 18.48 0.59 2.42
C ASP A 192 19.03 1.13 1.09
N GLY A 193 18.20 1.23 0.06
CA GLY A 193 18.49 1.95 -1.18
C GLY A 193 19.53 1.29 -2.10
N GLY A 194 19.76 0.00 -1.97
CA GLY A 194 20.45 -0.81 -2.98
C GLY A 194 19.52 -1.17 -4.14
N MET A 195 19.86 -0.69 -5.33
CA MET A 195 19.64 -1.35 -6.62
C MET A 195 20.99 -1.84 -7.11
#